data_AF-A0A1Y3YDJ2-F1
#
_entry.id   AF-A0A1Y3YDJ2-F1
#
_cell.length_a   1.000
_cell.length_b   1.000
_cell.length_c   1.000
_cell.angle_alpha   90.00
_cell.angle_beta   90.00
_cell.angle_gamma   90.00
#
_symmetry.space_group_name_H-M   'P 1'
#
loop_
_entity.id
_entity.type
_entity.pdbx_description
1 polymer ?
#
loop_
_entity_poly.entity_id
_entity_poly.type
_entity_poly.pdbx_seq_one_letter_code
_entity_poly.pdbx_strand_id
1 'polypeptide(L)'
;MQNFLELLFDSQIALRGNVILGCILLAIFIFYFFSKEGRDERGRKIIAIAALCSFVTLFVVLNMIPFFVTWMMDNEIRLANVIQSAYTIVLLVADIAILIVRKLKLN
;
A
#
# COMPACT_ATOMS: atom_id res chain seq x y z
N MET A 1 -24.84 -1.54 -18.11
CA MET A 1 -23.61 -2.08 -18.71
C MET A 1 -22.58 -2.07 -17.59
N GLN A 2 -22.32 -3.23 -16.96
CA GLN A 2 -21.37 -3.27 -15.83
C GLN A 2 -19.98 -2.95 -16.36
N ASN A 3 -19.34 -1.94 -15.77
CA ASN A 3 -18.00 -1.54 -16.15
C ASN A 3 -16.99 -2.60 -15.70
N PHE A 4 -15.89 -2.78 -16.43
CA PHE A 4 -14.83 -3.73 -16.05
C PHE A 4 -14.30 -3.48 -14.62
N LEU A 5 -14.30 -2.21 -14.19
CA LEU A 5 -13.97 -1.82 -12.82
C LEU A 5 -14.95 -2.39 -11.78
N GLU A 6 -16.25 -2.36 -12.05
CA GLU A 6 -17.26 -2.92 -11.14
C GLU A 6 -17.10 -4.44 -11.04
N LEU A 7 -16.83 -5.12 -12.16
CA LEU A 7 -16.59 -6.56 -12.17
C LEU A 7 -15.35 -6.96 -11.33
N LEU A 8 -14.29 -6.15 -11.38
CA LEU A 8 -13.06 -6.40 -10.63
C LEU A 8 -13.25 -6.14 -9.13
N PHE A 9 -13.88 -5.03 -8.77
CA PHE A 9 -14.09 -4.63 -7.37
C PHE A 9 -15.24 -5.39 -6.69
N ASP A 10 -16.21 -5.91 -7.43
CA ASP A 10 -17.28 -6.77 -6.87
C ASP A 10 -16.83 -8.24 -6.69
N SER A 11 -15.64 -8.61 -7.17
CA SER A 11 -15.13 -9.98 -7.09
C SER A 11 -14.47 -10.30 -5.75
N GLN A 12 -14.95 -11.36 -5.08
CA GLN A 12 -14.29 -11.90 -3.88
C GLN A 12 -12.90 -12.48 -4.18
N ILE A 13 -12.67 -12.98 -5.39
CA ILE A 13 -11.37 -13.54 -5.77
C ILE A 13 -10.34 -12.42 -5.85
N ALA A 14 -10.72 -11.28 -6.42
CA ALA A 14 -9.88 -10.09 -6.45
C ALA A 14 -9.55 -9.60 -5.03
N LEU A 15 -10.53 -9.62 -4.12
CA LEU A 15 -10.33 -9.26 -2.71
C LEU A 15 -9.30 -10.17 -2.03
N ARG A 16 -9.46 -11.49 -2.16
CA ARG A 16 -8.51 -12.45 -1.58
C ARG A 16 -7.11 -12.26 -2.14
N GLY A 17 -6.99 -12.03 -3.44
CA GLY A 17 -5.71 -11.72 -4.10
C GLY A 17 -5.06 -10.45 -3.54
N ASN A 18 -5.83 -9.38 -3.41
CA ASN A 18 -5.38 -8.10 -2.85
C ASN A 18 -4.95 -8.22 -1.37
N VAL A 19 -5.66 -9.02 -0.57
CA VAL A 19 -5.29 -9.30 0.82
C VAL A 19 -3.96 -10.05 0.89
N ILE A 20 -3.81 -11.12 0.11
CA ILE A 20 -2.56 -11.89 0.06
C ILE A 20 -1.39 -11.00 -0.36
N LEU A 21 -1.58 -10.18 -1.40
CA LEU A 21 -0.55 -9.27 -1.87
C LEU A 21 -0.19 -8.20 -0.81
N GLY A 22 -1.18 -7.62 -0.14
CA GLY A 22 -0.95 -6.69 0.97
C GLY A 22 -0.18 -7.33 2.13
N CYS A 23 -0.51 -8.57 2.50
CA CYS A 23 0.23 -9.32 3.52
C CYS A 23 1.69 -9.59 3.10
N ILE A 24 1.93 -9.92 1.84
CA ILE A 24 3.29 -10.14 1.32
C ILE A 24 4.11 -8.84 1.37
N LEU A 25 3.55 -7.72 0.93
CA LEU A 25 4.22 -6.41 1.00
C LEU A 25 4.54 -6.02 2.45
N LEU A 26 3.57 -6.20 3.37
CA LEU A 26 3.83 -5.95 4.79
C LEU A 26 4.96 -6.84 5.33
N ALA A 27 4.97 -8.12 4.96
CA ALA A 27 6.01 -9.04 5.38
C ALA A 27 7.39 -8.62 4.86
N ILE A 28 7.49 -8.13 3.62
CA ILE A 28 8.71 -7.58 3.03
C ILE A 28 9.18 -6.35 3.81
N PHE A 29 8.28 -5.41 4.09
CA PHE A 29 8.57 -4.21 4.86
C PHE A 29 9.11 -4.54 6.26
N ILE A 30 8.43 -5.43 6.99
CA ILE A 30 8.84 -5.87 8.34
C ILE A 30 10.18 -6.62 8.27
N PHE A 31 10.37 -7.49 7.28
CA PHE A 31 11.63 -8.21 7.12
C PHE A 31 12.80 -7.26 6.89
N TYR A 32 12.60 -6.21 6.06
CA TYR A 32 13.61 -5.19 5.86
C TYR A 32 13.90 -4.40 7.14
N PHE A 33 12.87 -4.04 7.90
CA PHE A 33 13.01 -3.34 9.18
C PHE A 33 13.88 -4.11 10.19
N PHE A 34 13.68 -5.42 10.31
CA PHE A 34 14.45 -6.28 11.22
C PHE A 34 15.78 -6.81 10.63
N SER A 35 15.99 -6.65 9.32
CA SER A 35 17.23 -7.04 8.66
C SER A 35 18.44 -6.29 9.24
N LYS A 36 19.63 -6.90 9.13
CA LYS A 36 20.89 -6.27 9.55
C LYS A 36 21.06 -4.89 8.91
N GLU A 37 20.74 -4.78 7.62
CA GLU A 37 20.78 -3.51 6.87
C GLU A 37 19.81 -2.46 7.42
N GLY A 38 18.64 -2.86 7.92
CA GLY A 38 17.63 -1.96 8.49
C GLY A 38 18.00 -1.44 9.87
N ARG A 39 18.77 -2.21 10.64
CA ARG A 39 19.22 -1.84 12.00
C ARG A 39 20.40 -0.87 12.00
N ASP A 40 21.13 -0.78 10.89
CA ASP A 40 22.22 0.19 10.73
C ASP A 40 21.69 1.63 10.72
N GLU A 41 22.53 2.62 11.05
CA GLU A 41 22.13 4.04 11.03
C GLU A 41 21.61 4.48 9.66
N ARG A 42 22.26 3.99 8.60
CA ARG A 42 21.84 4.22 7.22
C ARG A 42 20.50 3.55 6.92
N GLY A 43 20.28 2.32 7.39
CA GLY A 43 19.00 1.61 7.28
C GLY A 43 17.85 2.36 7.93
N ARG A 44 18.07 2.87 9.14
CA ARG A 44 17.09 3.69 9.87
C ARG A 44 16.73 4.96 9.11
N LYS A 45 17.71 5.65 8.50
CA LYS A 45 17.44 6.82 7.62
C LYS A 45 16.60 6.42 6.39
N ILE A 46 16.91 5.28 5.74
CA ILE A 46 16.15 4.77 4.59
C ILE A 46 14.69 4.50 4.98
N ILE A 47 14.48 3.79 6.08
CA ILE A 47 13.14 3.46 6.60
C ILE A 47 12.36 4.74 6.94
N ALA A 48 13.00 5.73 7.56
CA ALA A 48 12.35 6.99 7.90
C ALA A 48 11.85 7.74 6.64
N ILE A 49 12.66 7.82 5.59
CA ILE A 49 12.27 8.45 4.32
C ILE A 49 11.14 7.67 3.66
N ALA A 50 11.24 6.34 3.62
CA ALA A 50 10.20 5.49 3.02
C ALA A 50 8.87 5.58 3.79
N ALA A 51 8.91 5.60 5.12
CA ALA A 51 7.74 5.81 5.96
C ALA A 51 7.09 7.19 5.74
N LEU A 52 7.90 8.24 5.55
CA LEU A 52 7.41 9.58 5.22
C LEU A 52 6.71 9.59 3.85
N CYS A 53 7.30 8.97 2.82
CA CYS A 53 6.67 8.82 1.50
C CYS A 53 5.33 8.05 1.58
N SER A 54 5.30 6.97 2.36
CA SER A 54 4.10 6.17 2.59
C SER A 54 3.02 6.97 3.34
N PHE A 55 3.40 7.78 4.33
CA PHE A 55 2.49 8.66 5.05
C PHE A 55 1.86 9.74 4.16
N VAL A 56 2.66 10.37 3.29
CA VAL A 56 2.13 11.32 2.28
C VAL A 56 1.17 10.63 1.33
N THR A 57 1.48 9.41 0.91
CA THR A 57 0.60 8.59 0.06
C THR A 57 -0.71 8.29 0.76
N LEU A 58 -0.65 7.88 2.03
CA LEU A 58 -1.85 7.63 2.84
C LEU A 58 -2.73 8.89 2.91
N PHE A 59 -2.13 10.07 3.15
CA PHE A 59 -2.86 11.32 3.15
C PHE A 59 -3.60 11.56 1.82
N VAL A 60 -2.91 11.42 0.68
CA VAL A 60 -3.52 11.61 -0.64
C VAL A 60 -4.65 10.61 -0.87
N VAL A 61 -4.39 9.31 -0.63
CA VAL A 61 -5.37 8.23 -0.86
C VAL A 61 -6.63 8.43 -0.01
N LEU A 62 -6.48 8.73 1.28
CA LEU A 62 -7.63 8.93 2.17
C LEU A 62 -8.43 10.18 1.82
N ASN A 63 -7.81 11.25 1.31
CA ASN A 63 -8.53 12.42 0.83
C ASN A 63 -9.26 12.16 -0.49
N MET A 64 -8.87 11.14 -1.27
CA MET A 64 -9.56 10.75 -2.50
C MET A 64 -10.78 9.86 -2.25
N ILE A 65 -10.77 9.02 -1.21
CA ILE A 65 -11.86 8.06 -0.93
C ILE A 65 -13.25 8.74 -0.82
N PRO A 66 -13.42 9.89 -0.12
CA PRO A 66 -14.72 10.56 0.02
C PRO A 66 -15.46 10.82 -1.30
N PHE A 67 -14.73 11.08 -2.39
CA PHE A 67 -15.33 11.33 -3.70
C PHE A 67 -16.04 10.11 -4.32
N PHE A 68 -15.75 8.91 -3.82
CA PHE A 68 -16.27 7.64 -4.35
C PHE A 68 -17.17 6.89 -3.36
N VAL A 69 -17.45 7.46 -2.18
CA VAL A 69 -18.15 6.75 -1.08
C VAL A 69 -19.52 6.20 -1.52
N THR A 70 -20.31 6.99 -2.26
CA THR A 70 -21.64 6.54 -2.72
C THR A 70 -21.54 5.31 -3.62
N TRP A 71 -20.60 5.31 -4.57
CA TRP A 71 -20.34 4.17 -5.46
C TRP A 71 -19.73 2.96 -4.75
N MET A 72 -18.92 3.19 -3.72
CA MET A 72 -18.28 2.12 -2.93
C MET A 72 -19.29 1.38 -2.05
N MET A 73 -20.26 2.09 -1.47
CA MET A 73 -21.24 1.54 -0.54
C MET A 73 -22.34 0.72 -1.22
N ASP A 74 -22.48 0.80 -2.54
CA ASP A 74 -23.45 0.00 -3.30
C ASP A 74 -23.22 -1.53 -3.16
N ASN A 75 -22.00 -1.95 -2.82
CA ASN A 75 -21.66 -3.35 -2.57
C ASN A 75 -20.57 -3.46 -1.50
N GLU A 76 -20.83 -4.24 -0.44
CA GLU A 76 -19.89 -4.47 0.66
C GLU A 76 -18.54 -5.04 0.19
N ILE A 77 -18.53 -5.90 -0.84
CA ILE A 77 -17.31 -6.49 -1.40
C ILE A 77 -16.47 -5.41 -2.11
N ARG A 78 -17.12 -4.47 -2.79
CA ARG A 78 -16.44 -3.35 -3.46
C ARG A 78 -15.88 -2.36 -2.47
N LEU A 79 -16.63 -2.02 -1.42
CA LEU A 79 -16.11 -1.24 -0.31
C LEU A 79 -14.84 -1.89 0.27
N ALA A 80 -14.90 -3.19 0.58
CA ALA A 80 -13.76 -3.94 1.11
C ALA A 80 -12.57 -3.94 0.13
N ASN A 81 -12.81 -4.15 -1.16
CA ASN A 81 -11.76 -4.14 -2.18
C ASN A 81 -11.08 -2.78 -2.32
N VAL A 82 -11.84 -1.67 -2.25
CA VAL A 82 -11.26 -0.33 -2.32
C VAL A 82 -10.42 -0.02 -1.08
N ILE A 83 -10.92 -0.35 0.11
CA ILE A 83 -10.16 -0.18 1.35
C ILE A 83 -8.87 -1.02 1.32
N GLN A 84 -8.97 -2.28 0.88
CA GLN A 84 -7.81 -3.16 0.76
C GLN A 84 -6.82 -2.63 -0.29
N SER A 85 -7.31 -2.10 -1.41
CA SER A 85 -6.47 -1.50 -2.45
C SER A 85 -5.75 -0.26 -1.94
N ALA A 86 -6.42 0.60 -1.17
CA ALA A 86 -5.81 1.76 -0.51
C ALA A 86 -4.65 1.34 0.41
N TYR A 87 -4.87 0.31 1.23
CA TYR A 87 -3.82 -0.26 2.09
C TYR A 87 -2.65 -0.81 1.29
N THR A 88 -2.92 -1.60 0.26
CA THR A 88 -1.91 -2.20 -0.61
C THR A 88 -1.06 -1.14 -1.34
N ILE A 89 -1.67 -0.05 -1.82
CA ILE A 89 -0.95 1.07 -2.46
C ILE A 89 0.03 1.72 -1.48
N VAL A 90 -0.40 1.97 -0.24
CA VAL A 90 0.43 2.61 0.80
C VAL A 90 1.66 1.76 1.12
N LEU A 91 1.49 0.44 1.23
CA LEU A 91 2.60 -0.49 1.44
C LEU A 91 3.51 -0.59 0.22
N LEU A 92 2.93 -0.66 -0.97
CA LEU A 92 3.70 -0.73 -2.21
C LEU A 92 4.60 0.51 -2.37
N VAL A 93 4.10 1.70 -2.04
CA VAL A 93 4.91 2.92 -2.05
C VAL A 93 6.01 2.85 -1.00
N ALA A 94 5.75 2.32 0.20
CA ALA A 94 6.78 2.14 1.22
C ALA A 94 7.93 1.24 0.73
N ASP A 95 7.60 0.08 0.16
CA ASP A 95 8.59 -0.87 -0.34
C ASP A 95 9.36 -0.33 -1.54
N ILE A 96 8.67 0.32 -2.49
CA ILE A 96 9.33 0.98 -3.63
C ILE A 96 10.25 2.11 -3.15
N ALA A 97 9.82 2.91 -2.18
CA ALA A 97 10.65 3.96 -1.61
C ALA A 97 11.90 3.39 -0.94
N ILE A 98 11.80 2.27 -0.20
CA ILE A 98 12.97 1.56 0.33
C ILE A 98 13.91 1.16 -0.82
N LEU A 99 13.39 0.56 -1.88
CA LEU A 99 14.18 0.09 -3.02
C LEU A 99 14.87 1.21 -3.80
N ILE A 100 14.27 2.40 -3.85
CA ILE A 100 14.87 3.58 -4.47
C ILE A 100 15.93 4.18 -3.53
N VAL A 101 15.56 4.46 -2.28
CA VAL A 101 16.41 5.19 -1.33
C VAL A 101 17.64 4.37 -0.93
N ARG A 102 17.55 3.03 -0.89
CA ARG A 102 18.72 2.18 -0.67
C ARG A 102 19.80 2.34 -1.75
N LYS A 103 19.41 2.68 -2.98
CA LYS A 103 20.35 2.92 -4.09
C LYS A 103 20.95 4.32 -4.05
N LEU A 104 20.36 5.24 -3.28
CA LEU A 104 20.91 6.57 -3.08
C LEU A 104 22.11 6.49 -2.12
N LYS A 105 23.18 7.21 -2.46
CA LYS A 105 24.29 7.47 -1.54
C LYS A 105 23.84 8.55 -0.56
N LEU A 106 23.14 8.13 0.49
CA LEU A 106 22.88 8.96 1.65
C LEU A 106 24.20 9.04 2.42
N ASN A 107 24.87 10.18 2.30
CA ASN A 107 26.07 10.52 3.08
C ASN A 107 25.72 10.75 4.56
#